data_AF-A0A1S3DNR7-F1
#
_entry.id   AF-A0A1S3DNR7-F1
#
_cell.length_a   1.000
_cell.length_b   1.000
_cell.length_c   1.000
_cell.angle_alpha   90.00
_cell.angle_beta   90.00
_cell.angle_gamma   90.00
#
_symmetry.space_group_name_H-M   'P 1'
#
loop_
_entity.id
_entity.type
_entity.pdbx_description
1 polymer ?
#
loop_
_entity_poly.entity_id
_entity_poly.type
_entity_poly.pdbx_seq_one_letter_code
_entity_poly.pdbx_strand_id
1 'polypeptide(L)'
;TNVSKLLSFHQAPRAISHHLRYPTHVRIVEVGPRDGLQNESRILPTHIKIELINQLSKTGLQTIEATSFVSPKWVPQMADHKEVVQGLPKQSEISYPVLVPNMKGLETAVSYFVEGKKSLVA
;
A
#
# COMPACT_ATOMS: atom_id res chain seq x y z
N THR A 1 -21.50 -38.92 -61.71
CA THR A 1 -20.83 -37.72 -61.17
C THR A 1 -21.21 -37.61 -59.70
N ASN A 2 -20.24 -37.79 -58.82
CA ASN A 2 -20.48 -38.26 -57.45
C ASN A 2 -20.74 -37.12 -56.47
N VAL A 3 -21.82 -37.22 -55.70
CA VAL A 3 -22.18 -36.33 -54.60
C VAL A 3 -21.83 -37.06 -53.29
N SER A 4 -20.73 -36.69 -52.63
CA SER A 4 -20.48 -37.10 -51.23
C SER A 4 -19.33 -36.34 -50.57
N LYS A 5 -19.64 -35.71 -49.42
CA LYS A 5 -18.76 -35.29 -48.31
C LYS A 5 -17.84 -34.09 -48.61
N LEU A 6 -18.08 -32.85 -48.17
CA LEU A 6 -18.47 -32.36 -46.83
C LEU A 6 -17.68 -33.05 -45.71
N LEU A 7 -16.87 -32.25 -44.99
CA LEU A 7 -16.12 -32.52 -43.76
C LEU A 7 -14.63 -32.93 -43.91
N SER A 8 -13.74 -31.94 -43.82
CA SER A 8 -12.65 -31.94 -42.82
C SER A 8 -11.77 -30.70 -42.92
N PHE A 9 -12.23 -29.59 -42.34
CA PHE A 9 -11.31 -28.59 -41.83
C PHE A 9 -10.80 -29.09 -40.47
N HIS A 10 -9.78 -29.94 -40.47
CA HIS A 10 -9.03 -30.24 -39.26
C HIS A 10 -8.03 -29.10 -39.02
N GLN A 11 -8.52 -27.94 -38.55
CA GLN A 11 -7.66 -27.10 -37.72
C GLN A 11 -7.50 -27.84 -36.40
N ALA A 12 -6.29 -28.37 -36.16
CA ALA A 12 -5.93 -28.85 -34.83
C ALA A 12 -6.23 -27.73 -33.81
N PRO A 13 -6.83 -28.03 -32.65
CA PRO A 13 -6.97 -27.03 -31.62
C PRO A 13 -5.56 -26.55 -31.28
N ARG A 14 -5.26 -25.28 -31.58
CA ARG A 14 -4.12 -24.60 -30.98
C ARG A 14 -4.40 -24.61 -29.48
N ALA A 15 -3.86 -25.59 -28.78
CA ALA A 15 -3.74 -25.53 -27.34
C ALA A 15 -2.87 -24.30 -27.06
N ILE A 16 -3.52 -23.19 -26.73
CA ILE A 16 -2.82 -22.04 -26.18
C ILE A 16 -2.41 -22.50 -24.79
N SER A 17 -1.23 -23.11 -24.68
CA SER A 17 -0.60 -23.37 -23.40
C SER A 17 -0.22 -22.01 -22.84
N HIS A 18 -1.17 -21.35 -22.19
CA HIS A 18 -0.87 -20.27 -21.27
C HIS A 18 -0.15 -20.92 -20.08
N HIS A 19 1.15 -21.18 -20.24
CA HIS A 19 2.03 -21.28 -19.09
C HIS A 19 1.94 -19.92 -18.39
N LEU A 20 1.06 -19.86 -17.40
CA LEU A 20 0.92 -18.71 -16.53
C LEU A 20 2.25 -18.56 -15.78
N ARG A 21 3.14 -17.75 -16.34
CA ARG A 21 4.40 -17.36 -15.71
C ARG A 21 4.06 -16.32 -14.64
N TYR A 22 3.66 -16.81 -13.48
CA TYR A 22 3.48 -15.96 -12.30
C TYR A 22 4.84 -15.59 -11.71
N PRO A 23 4.96 -14.40 -11.11
CA PRO A 23 6.16 -14.04 -10.37
C PRO A 23 6.34 -15.01 -9.18
N THR A 24 7.59 -15.39 -8.90
CA THR A 24 7.93 -16.25 -7.76
C THR A 24 7.89 -15.51 -6.42
N HIS A 25 7.73 -14.19 -6.45
CA HIS A 25 7.64 -13.33 -5.29
C HIS A 25 6.64 -12.20 -5.54
N VAL A 26 5.87 -11.85 -4.51
CA VAL A 26 4.96 -10.71 -4.49
C VAL A 26 5.25 -9.86 -3.27
N ARG A 27 5.16 -8.54 -3.43
CA ARG A 27 5.25 -7.60 -2.31
C ARG A 27 3.86 -7.07 -2.00
N ILE A 28 3.42 -7.29 -0.77
CA ILE A 28 2.19 -6.70 -0.24
C ILE A 28 2.57 -5.33 0.35
N VAL A 29 1.84 -4.30 -0.07
CA VAL A 29 1.90 -2.96 0.51
C VAL A 29 0.59 -2.75 1.24
N GLU A 30 0.66 -2.75 2.56
CA GLU A 30 -0.52 -2.53 3.40
C GLU A 30 -0.81 -1.03 3.49
N VAL A 31 -1.99 -0.62 3.03
CA VAL A 31 -2.39 0.80 2.94
C VAL A 31 -3.56 1.15 3.86
N GLY A 32 -4.08 0.19 4.62
CA GLY A 32 -5.17 0.36 5.57
C GLY A 32 -4.98 1.53 6.53
N PRO A 33 -3.80 1.72 7.17
CA PRO A 33 -3.57 2.84 8.08
C PRO A 33 -3.62 4.23 7.41
N ARG A 34 -3.30 4.33 6.11
CA ARG A 34 -3.42 5.58 5.34
C ARG A 34 -4.70 5.61 4.52
N ASP A 35 -4.74 4.88 3.41
CA ASP A 35 -5.82 4.94 2.42
C ASP A 35 -7.12 4.40 2.98
N GLY A 36 -7.06 3.32 3.76
CA GLY A 36 -8.24 2.78 4.45
C GLY A 36 -8.84 3.82 5.40
N LEU A 37 -8.08 4.23 6.42
CA LEU A 37 -8.55 5.19 7.43
C LEU A 37 -8.90 6.57 6.88
N GLN A 38 -8.28 7.01 5.79
CA GLN A 38 -8.64 8.25 5.11
C GLN A 38 -10.06 8.20 4.53
N ASN A 39 -10.49 7.04 4.07
CA ASN A 39 -11.82 6.83 3.48
C ASN A 39 -12.88 6.43 4.51
N GLU A 40 -12.50 6.22 5.77
CA GLU A 40 -13.45 5.93 6.84
C GLU A 40 -14.23 7.18 7.27
N SER A 41 -15.52 6.98 7.51
CA SER A 41 -16.42 8.05 7.98
C SER A 41 -16.09 8.51 9.40
N ARG A 42 -15.54 7.62 10.22
CA ARG A 42 -15.17 7.88 11.62
C ARG A 42 -13.70 8.23 11.72
N ILE A 43 -13.40 9.36 12.35
CA ILE A 43 -12.04 9.71 12.76
C ILE A 43 -11.67 8.87 13.98
N LEU A 44 -10.65 8.03 13.85
CA LEU A 44 -10.13 7.23 14.96
C LEU A 44 -9.15 8.04 15.82
N PRO A 45 -9.13 7.83 17.15
CA PRO A 45 -8.09 8.38 18.01
C PRO A 45 -6.69 7.90 17.60
N THR A 46 -5.69 8.75 17.79
CA THR A 46 -4.30 8.49 17.37
C THR A 46 -3.72 7.19 17.94
N HIS A 47 -3.97 6.89 19.22
CA HIS A 47 -3.46 5.67 19.85
C HIS A 47 -3.99 4.39 19.19
N ILE A 48 -5.22 4.42 18.64
CA ILE A 48 -5.79 3.29 17.91
C ILE A 48 -5.08 3.09 16.57
N LYS A 49 -4.73 4.17 15.87
CA LYS A 49 -3.98 4.09 14.61
C LYS A 49 -2.58 3.52 14.82
N ILE A 50 -1.89 3.98 15.87
CA ILE A 50 -0.56 3.48 16.25
C ILE A 50 -0.65 1.99 16.61
N GLU A 51 -1.66 1.59 17.39
CA GLU A 51 -1.83 0.18 17.76
C GLU A 51 -2.15 -0.70 16.53
N LEU A 52 -2.97 -0.24 15.60
CA LEU A 52 -3.21 -0.93 14.33
C LEU A 52 -1.90 -1.17 13.58
N ILE A 53 -1.07 -0.13 13.41
CA ILE A 53 0.22 -0.25 12.71
C ILE A 53 1.16 -1.22 13.45
N ASN A 54 1.20 -1.16 14.78
CA ASN A 54 1.99 -2.06 15.62
C ASN A 54 1.53 -3.52 15.55
N GLN A 55 0.24 -3.77 15.33
CA GLN A 55 -0.26 -5.12 15.08
C GLN A 55 0.10 -5.60 13.68
N LEU A 56 -0.12 -4.76 12.66
CA LEU A 56 0.26 -5.06 11.27
C LEU A 56 1.75 -5.37 11.14
N SER A 57 2.60 -4.65 11.88
CA SER A 57 4.05 -4.85 11.84
C SER A 57 4.52 -6.21 12.41
N LYS A 58 3.64 -6.95 13.09
CA LYS A 58 3.91 -8.30 13.63
C LYS A 58 3.45 -9.42 12.71
N THR A 59 2.89 -9.11 11.55
CA THR A 59 2.29 -10.09 10.62
C THR A 59 3.26 -10.63 9.56
N GLY A 60 4.47 -10.07 9.45
CA GLY A 60 5.42 -10.37 8.39
C GLY A 60 5.32 -9.47 7.15
N LEU A 61 4.46 -8.45 7.18
CA LEU A 61 4.44 -7.38 6.17
C LEU A 61 5.77 -6.63 6.14
N GLN A 62 6.25 -6.32 4.93
CA GLN A 62 7.49 -5.57 4.72
C GLN A 62 7.24 -4.08 4.44
N THR A 63 6.01 -3.70 4.12
CA THR A 63 5.67 -2.31 3.80
C THR A 63 4.27 -1.98 4.32
N ILE A 64 4.18 -0.95 5.16
CA ILE A 64 2.92 -0.45 5.75
C ILE A 64 2.88 1.06 5.57
N GLU A 65 2.00 1.55 4.71
CA GLU A 65 1.81 2.99 4.52
C GLU A 65 1.13 3.61 5.75
N ALA A 66 1.89 4.38 6.51
CA ALA A 66 1.55 4.73 7.88
C ALA A 66 0.55 5.88 7.99
N THR A 67 0.70 6.91 7.17
CA THR A 67 -0.10 8.15 7.25
C THR A 67 0.12 9.05 6.03
N SER A 68 -0.47 10.24 6.01
CA SER A 68 -0.31 11.24 4.96
C SER A 68 -0.09 12.65 5.52
N PHE A 69 0.84 13.39 4.91
CA PHE A 69 1.09 14.81 5.17
C PHE A 69 0.22 15.71 4.28
N VAL A 70 -1.10 15.51 4.41
CA VAL A 70 -2.15 16.28 3.72
C VAL A 70 -2.66 17.43 4.60
N SER A 71 -3.49 18.30 4.03
CA SER A 71 -4.16 19.35 4.80
C SER A 71 -5.20 18.73 5.76
N PRO A 72 -5.11 18.96 7.08
CA PRO A 72 -6.09 18.45 8.04
C PRO A 72 -7.48 19.07 7.87
N LYS A 73 -7.56 20.25 7.21
CA LYS A 73 -8.84 20.86 6.84
C LYS A 73 -9.59 20.04 5.80
N TRP A 74 -8.88 19.41 4.87
CA TRP A 74 -9.47 18.67 3.76
C TRP A 74 -9.56 17.17 4.06
N VAL A 75 -8.64 16.65 4.86
CA VAL A 75 -8.58 15.24 5.27
C VAL A 75 -8.38 15.16 6.78
N PRO A 76 -9.43 15.39 7.58
CA PRO A 76 -9.32 15.42 9.04
C PRO A 76 -8.92 14.07 9.64
N GLN A 77 -9.18 12.96 8.94
CA GLN A 77 -8.75 11.62 9.32
C GLN A 77 -7.23 11.52 9.48
N MET A 78 -6.44 12.29 8.73
CA MET A 78 -4.98 12.24 8.73
C MET A 78 -4.34 13.39 9.53
N ALA A 79 -5.11 14.15 10.31
CA ALA A 79 -4.61 15.35 10.98
C ALA A 79 -3.51 15.10 12.03
N ASP A 80 -3.43 13.88 12.58
CA ASP A 80 -2.49 13.43 13.61
C ASP A 80 -1.27 12.69 13.03
N HIS A 81 -0.94 12.97 11.76
CA HIS A 81 0.16 12.32 11.04
C HIS A 81 1.51 12.41 11.77
N LYS A 82 1.74 13.47 12.56
CA LYS A 82 2.99 13.68 13.30
C LYS A 82 3.12 12.70 14.45
N GLU A 83 2.07 12.62 15.26
CA GLU A 83 1.97 11.75 16.42
C GLU A 83 2.03 10.28 15.98
N VAL A 84 1.38 9.93 14.86
CA VAL A 84 1.47 8.59 14.27
C VAL A 84 2.91 8.25 13.91
N VAL A 85 3.63 9.11 13.17
CA VAL A 85 5.03 8.87 12.77
C VAL A 85 5.96 8.71 13.98
N GLN A 86 5.75 9.50 15.02
CA GLN A 86 6.51 9.40 16.28
C GLN A 86 6.24 8.09 17.01
N GLY A 87 4.99 7.61 16.96
CA GLY A 87 4.56 6.35 17.57
C GLY A 87 4.92 5.07 16.80
N LEU A 88 5.44 5.17 15.57
CA LEU A 88 5.75 3.98 14.76
C LEU A 88 6.77 3.06 15.43
N PRO A 89 6.59 1.73 15.34
CA PRO A 89 7.56 0.74 15.83
C PRO A 89 8.94 0.96 15.22
N LYS A 90 9.99 0.79 16.02
CA LYS A 90 11.39 0.86 15.56
C LYS A 90 11.88 -0.49 15.04
N GLN A 91 11.16 -1.07 14.07
CA GLN A 91 11.55 -2.33 13.43
C GLN A 91 12.30 -2.02 12.13
N SER A 92 13.57 -2.44 12.03
CA SER A 92 14.45 -2.13 10.90
C SER A 92 14.05 -2.83 9.59
N GLU A 93 13.25 -3.89 9.67
CA GLU A 93 12.89 -4.73 8.52
C GLU A 93 11.62 -4.25 7.79
N ILE A 94 10.94 -3.23 8.31
CA ILE A 94 9.66 -2.75 7.78
C ILE A 94 9.82 -1.32 7.27
N SER A 95 9.38 -1.09 6.04
CA SER A 95 9.25 0.25 5.48
C SER A 95 7.90 0.86 5.87
N TYR A 96 7.93 2.10 6.35
CA TYR A 96 6.75 2.87 6.72
C TYR A 96 6.60 4.11 5.83
N PRO A 97 6.19 3.95 4.56
CA PRO A 97 6.03 5.09 3.68
C PRO A 97 4.88 6.01 4.12
N VAL A 98 4.94 7.26 3.68
CA VAL A 98 3.93 8.28 3.96
C VAL A 98 3.57 9.03 2.68
N LEU A 99 2.29 9.34 2.49
CA LEU A 99 1.84 10.09 1.32
C LEU A 99 2.13 11.59 1.50
N VAL A 100 2.82 12.18 0.51
CA VAL A 100 3.20 13.59 0.49
C VAL A 100 2.73 14.25 -0.82
N PRO A 101 1.57 14.95 -0.84
CA PRO A 101 0.98 15.41 -2.10
C PRO A 101 1.51 16.76 -2.59
N ASN A 102 2.29 17.49 -1.77
CA ASN A 102 2.78 18.82 -2.12
C ASN A 102 4.02 19.20 -1.29
N MET A 103 4.63 20.34 -1.61
CA MET A 103 5.89 20.76 -1.02
C MET A 103 5.81 21.10 0.46
N LYS A 104 4.73 21.74 0.90
CA LYS A 104 4.49 21.99 2.32
C LYS A 104 4.39 20.68 3.12
N GLY A 105 3.72 19.67 2.55
CA GLY A 105 3.68 18.32 3.11
C GLY A 105 5.07 17.70 3.20
N LEU A 106 5.90 17.87 2.18
CA LEU A 106 7.27 17.33 2.14
C LEU A 106 8.17 17.98 3.19
N GLU A 107 8.17 19.30 3.27
CA GLU A 107 8.92 20.07 4.27
C GLU A 107 8.56 19.60 5.68
N THR A 108 7.27 19.40 5.93
CA THR A 108 6.76 18.89 7.21
C THR A 108 7.21 17.45 7.44
N ALA A 109 7.13 16.56 6.45
CA ALA A 109 7.58 15.18 6.59
C ALA A 109 9.08 15.12 6.89
N VAL A 110 9.91 15.82 6.12
CA VAL A 110 11.36 15.83 6.28
C VAL A 110 11.77 16.26 7.68
N SER A 111 11.16 17.28 8.27
CA SER A 111 11.52 17.71 9.63
C SER A 111 11.36 16.59 10.66
N TYR A 112 10.27 15.81 10.59
CA TYR A 112 10.03 14.72 11.54
C TYR A 112 10.89 13.47 11.30
N PHE A 113 11.19 13.14 10.04
CA PHE A 113 11.99 11.96 9.71
C PHE A 113 13.49 12.21 9.95
N VAL A 114 13.99 13.42 9.65
CA VAL A 114 15.39 13.82 9.91
C VAL A 114 15.65 13.96 11.41
N GLU A 115 14.77 14.61 12.17
CA GLU A 115 14.91 14.72 13.64
C GLU A 115 14.79 13.35 14.33
N GLY A 116 13.98 12.44 13.77
CA GLY A 116 13.75 11.10 14.32
C GLY A 116 14.81 10.04 13.97
N LYS A 117 15.82 10.37 13.15
CA LYS A 117 16.75 9.40 12.53
C LYS A 117 16.03 8.28 11.77
N LYS A 118 14.86 8.55 11.20
CA LYS A 118 14.09 7.59 10.38
C LYS A 118 14.32 7.91 8.91
N SER A 119 14.50 6.89 8.07
CA SER A 119 14.57 7.11 6.63
C SER A 119 13.19 7.53 6.11
N LEU A 120 13.11 8.66 5.41
CA LEU A 120 11.90 9.06 4.70
C LEU A 120 11.80 8.23 3.42
N VAL A 121 10.75 7.41 3.32
CA VAL A 121 10.32 6.77 2.09
C VAL A 121 9.00 7.44 1.72
N ALA A 122 9.03 8.45 0.86
CA ALA A 122 7.87 9.18 0.37
C ALA A 122 7.55 8.78 -1.07
#